data_AF-A0A378SIF6-F1
#
_entry.id   AF-A0A378SIF6-F1
#
_cell.length_a   1.000
_cell.length_b   1.000
_cell.length_c   1.000
_cell.angle_alpha   90.00
_cell.angle_beta   90.00
_cell.angle_gamma   90.00
#
_symmetry.space_group_name_H-M   'P 1'
#
loop_
_entity.id
_entity.type
_entity.pdbx_description
1 polymer ?
#
loop_
_entity_poly.entity_id
_entity_poly.type
_entity_poly.pdbx_seq_one_letter_code
_entity_poly.pdbx_strand_id
1 'polypeptide(L)'
;MSRIACDLFWERGVAATTGDDIAAEAGLSTRTIWRYFRCKESCVEPVLALSAKRFIGLAERWPAELSLAEHMAADMIENPLSEREIADEVAALRIATMSATEPALRTSYLMVHDEMERTFVPVIARRLGLPDDDLTARLCAAAVTAAFRVVDEDVGRRAIVDKEKVTQEEALALIDRAIRDATNGRLGGPVTVK
;
A
#
# COMPACT_ATOMS: atom_id res chain seq x y z
N MET A 1 -12.78 -4.35 13.58
CA MET A 1 -12.88 -5.62 12.82
C MET A 1 -11.70 -5.80 11.86
N SER A 2 -11.46 -4.92 10.86
CA SER A 2 -10.36 -5.16 9.90
C SER A 2 -8.97 -5.26 10.55
N ARG A 3 -8.63 -4.38 11.50
CA ARG A 3 -7.40 -4.50 12.30
C ARG A 3 -7.33 -5.82 13.06
N ILE A 4 -8.43 -6.19 13.73
CA ILE A 4 -8.58 -7.47 14.44
C ILE A 4 -8.32 -8.65 13.50
N ALA A 5 -8.86 -8.63 12.27
CA ALA A 5 -8.59 -9.67 11.29
C ALA A 5 -7.11 -9.72 10.91
N CYS A 6 -6.45 -8.58 10.70
CA CYS A 6 -5.02 -8.52 10.45
C CYS A 6 -4.21 -9.10 11.63
N ASP A 7 -4.58 -8.75 12.86
CA ASP A 7 -3.91 -9.21 14.07
C ASP A 7 -4.07 -10.73 14.24
N LEU A 8 -5.29 -11.26 14.09
CA LEU A 8 -5.56 -12.70 14.17
C LEU A 8 -4.84 -13.49 13.06
N PHE A 9 -4.85 -12.99 11.82
CA PHE A 9 -4.11 -13.61 10.73
C PHE A 9 -2.60 -13.61 11.01
N TRP A 10 -2.07 -12.52 11.54
CA TRP A 10 -0.66 -12.44 11.90
C TRP A 10 -0.28 -13.38 13.03
N GLU A 11 -1.10 -13.48 14.07
CA GLU A 11 -0.83 -14.28 15.27
C GLU A 11 -1.03 -15.78 15.06
N ARG A 12 -2.10 -16.16 14.35
CA ARG A 12 -2.57 -17.55 14.24
C ARG A 12 -2.37 -18.14 12.85
N GLY A 13 -2.12 -17.31 11.85
CA GLY A 13 -2.15 -17.69 10.44
C GLY A 13 -3.55 -17.59 9.83
N VAL A 14 -3.62 -17.42 8.51
CA VAL A 14 -4.88 -17.26 7.78
C VAL A 14 -5.73 -18.53 7.88
N ALA A 15 -5.12 -19.71 7.69
CA ALA A 15 -5.82 -20.99 7.73
C ALA A 15 -6.51 -21.28 9.07
N ALA A 16 -5.84 -20.97 10.19
CA ALA A 16 -6.34 -21.25 11.54
C ALA A 16 -7.33 -20.20 12.07
N THR A 17 -7.47 -19.07 11.38
CA THR A 17 -8.40 -18.00 11.78
C THR A 17 -9.72 -18.16 11.02
N THR A 18 -10.85 -18.26 11.72
CA THR A 18 -12.18 -18.34 11.12
C THR A 18 -12.90 -16.98 11.13
N GLY A 19 -13.98 -16.86 10.35
CA GLY A 19 -14.84 -15.69 10.42
C GLY A 19 -15.56 -15.56 11.77
N ASP A 20 -15.84 -16.68 12.44
CA ASP A 20 -16.44 -16.69 13.78
C ASP A 20 -15.46 -16.16 14.83
N ASP A 21 -14.16 -16.49 14.72
CA ASP A 21 -13.13 -15.92 15.59
C ASP A 21 -13.05 -14.39 15.45
N ILE A 22 -13.04 -13.90 14.20
CA ILE A 22 -13.01 -12.45 13.92
C ILE A 22 -14.29 -11.78 14.47
N ALA A 23 -15.44 -12.43 14.34
CA ALA A 23 -16.71 -11.92 14.84
C ALA A 23 -16.75 -11.84 16.36
N ALA A 24 -16.32 -12.91 17.03
CA ALA A 24 -16.24 -12.98 18.48
C ALA A 24 -15.31 -11.89 19.04
N GLU A 25 -14.10 -11.75 18.49
CA GLU A 25 -13.13 -10.75 18.93
C GLU A 25 -13.60 -9.31 18.63
N ALA A 26 -14.36 -9.12 17.56
CA ALA A 26 -14.96 -7.82 17.24
C ALA A 26 -16.24 -7.50 18.01
N GLY A 27 -16.78 -8.43 18.81
CA GLY A 27 -18.07 -8.27 19.51
C GLY A 27 -19.27 -8.21 18.56
N LEU A 28 -19.20 -8.89 17.41
CA LEU A 28 -20.19 -8.86 16.35
C LEU A 28 -20.69 -10.26 15.99
N SER A 29 -21.83 -10.33 15.31
CA SER A 29 -22.26 -11.60 14.72
C SER A 29 -21.54 -11.86 13.40
N THR A 30 -21.33 -13.12 13.07
CA THR A 30 -20.80 -13.56 11.77
C THR A 30 -21.64 -13.05 10.60
N ARG A 31 -22.98 -12.99 10.77
CA ARG A 31 -23.90 -12.35 9.80
C ARG A 31 -23.57 -10.88 9.57
N THR A 32 -23.15 -10.15 10.60
CA THR A 32 -22.73 -8.75 10.46
C THR A 32 -21.46 -8.64 9.62
N ILE A 33 -20.48 -9.52 9.83
CA ILE A 33 -19.24 -9.54 9.03
C ILE A 33 -19.55 -9.74 7.55
N TRP A 34 -20.31 -10.78 7.22
CA TRP A 34 -20.60 -11.14 5.82
C TRP A 34 -21.50 -10.15 5.08
N ARG A 35 -22.11 -9.20 5.79
CA ARG A 35 -22.78 -8.06 5.15
C ARG A 35 -21.78 -7.08 4.53
N TYR A 36 -20.57 -6.98 5.07
CA TYR A 36 -19.54 -6.03 4.63
C TYR A 36 -18.43 -6.69 3.81
N PHE A 37 -18.18 -7.98 4.02
CA PHE A 37 -17.02 -8.68 3.49
C PHE A 37 -17.45 -9.93 2.71
N ARG A 38 -16.76 -10.19 1.60
CA ARG A 38 -17.03 -11.34 0.71
C ARG A 38 -16.58 -12.66 1.33
N CYS A 39 -15.47 -12.61 2.06
CA CYS A 39 -14.86 -13.72 2.78
C CYS A 39 -14.00 -13.18 3.94
N LYS A 40 -13.46 -14.06 4.79
CA LYS A 40 -12.62 -13.64 5.92
C LYS A 40 -11.37 -12.88 5.46
N GLU A 41 -10.78 -13.26 4.34
CA GLU A 41 -9.58 -12.63 3.79
C GLU A 41 -9.89 -11.21 3.29
N SER A 42 -11.10 -10.93 2.82
CA SER A 42 -11.47 -9.56 2.43
C SER A 42 -11.57 -8.58 3.62
N CYS A 43 -11.58 -9.08 4.86
CA CYS A 43 -11.58 -8.24 6.05
C CYS A 43 -10.34 -7.36 6.18
N VAL A 44 -9.21 -7.71 5.54
CA VAL A 44 -7.97 -6.90 5.58
C VAL A 44 -7.97 -5.74 4.58
N GLU A 45 -8.84 -5.78 3.56
CA GLU A 45 -8.87 -4.80 2.47
C GLU A 45 -8.97 -3.36 2.97
N PRO A 46 -9.77 -3.02 4.00
CA PRO A 46 -9.82 -1.66 4.52
C PRO A 46 -8.50 -1.16 5.11
N VAL A 47 -7.70 -2.03 5.74
CA VAL A 47 -6.39 -1.63 6.30
C VAL A 47 -5.39 -1.36 5.18
N LEU A 48 -5.34 -2.24 4.17
CA LEU A 48 -4.54 -2.03 2.97
C LEU A 48 -4.96 -0.76 2.21
N ALA A 49 -6.27 -0.53 2.07
CA ALA A 49 -6.82 0.64 1.41
C ALA A 49 -6.50 1.94 2.13
N LEU A 50 -6.35 1.93 3.47
CA LEU A 50 -5.88 3.10 4.22
C LEU A 50 -4.42 3.43 3.89
N SER A 51 -3.54 2.43 3.82
CA SER A 51 -2.15 2.62 3.38
C SER A 51 -2.08 3.18 1.95
N ALA A 52 -2.83 2.58 1.01
CA ALA A 52 -2.92 3.07 -0.36
C ALA A 52 -3.44 4.52 -0.44
N LYS A 53 -4.49 4.87 0.31
CA LYS A 53 -5.03 6.24 0.37
C LYS A 53 -4.03 7.25 0.92
N ARG A 54 -3.26 6.87 1.94
CA ARG A 54 -2.19 7.75 2.48
C ARG A 54 -1.12 8.01 1.44
N PHE A 55 -0.71 6.96 0.73
CA PHE A 55 0.26 7.11 -0.36
C PHE A 55 -0.26 7.99 -1.49
N ILE A 56 -1.52 7.81 -1.91
CA ILE A 56 -2.16 8.68 -2.92
C ILE A 56 -2.20 10.12 -2.41
N GLY A 57 -2.61 10.35 -1.16
CA GLY A 57 -2.64 11.68 -0.57
C GLY A 57 -1.26 12.33 -0.51
N LEU A 58 -0.21 11.57 -0.20
CA LEU A 58 1.18 12.02 -0.29
C LEU A 58 1.50 12.47 -1.71
N ALA A 59 1.19 11.65 -2.72
CA ALA A 59 1.47 11.97 -4.11
C ALA A 59 0.66 13.17 -4.63
N GLU A 60 -0.55 13.39 -4.13
CA GLU A 60 -1.36 14.58 -4.45
C GLU A 60 -0.75 15.88 -3.93
N ARG A 61 0.01 15.81 -2.83
CA ARG A 61 0.74 16.95 -2.27
C ARG A 61 2.12 17.17 -2.90
N TRP A 62 2.54 16.33 -3.86
CA TRP A 62 3.90 16.31 -4.39
C TRP A 62 4.27 17.58 -5.19
N PRO A 63 5.18 18.45 -4.67
CA PRO A 63 5.63 19.65 -5.39
C PRO A 63 6.37 19.31 -6.68
N ALA A 64 6.20 20.13 -7.72
CA ALA A 64 6.77 19.89 -9.05
C ALA A 64 8.31 19.90 -9.04
N GLU A 65 8.89 20.67 -8.12
CA GLU A 65 10.31 20.96 -7.99
C GLU A 65 11.08 19.86 -7.25
N LEU A 66 10.39 18.95 -6.56
CA LEU A 66 11.00 17.88 -5.78
C LEU A 66 10.96 16.56 -6.53
N SER A 67 12.00 15.73 -6.34
CA SER A 67 11.92 14.29 -6.58
C SER A 67 10.91 13.63 -5.64
N LEU A 68 10.54 12.38 -5.94
CA LEU A 68 9.60 11.66 -5.08
C LEU A 68 10.24 11.33 -3.73
N ALA A 69 11.51 10.90 -3.72
CA ALA A 69 12.25 10.67 -2.48
C ALA A 69 12.31 11.91 -1.58
N GLU A 70 12.66 13.08 -2.13
CA GLU A 70 12.72 14.34 -1.36
C GLU A 70 11.35 14.70 -0.81
N HIS A 71 10.30 14.56 -1.63
CA HIS A 71 8.93 14.81 -1.19
C HIS A 71 8.48 13.85 -0.09
N MET A 72 8.74 12.54 -0.22
CA MET A 72 8.37 11.57 0.81
C MET A 72 9.08 11.85 2.15
N ALA A 73 10.35 12.24 2.12
CA ALA A 73 11.09 12.60 3.31
C ALA A 73 10.55 13.88 3.97
N ALA A 74 10.24 14.91 3.17
CA ALA A 74 9.67 16.16 3.65
C ALA A 74 8.24 15.98 4.19
N ASP A 75 7.38 15.29 3.45
CA ASP A 75 5.97 15.04 3.81
C ASP A 75 5.85 14.27 5.12
N MET A 76 6.79 13.36 5.43
CA MET A 76 6.77 12.65 6.71
C MET A 76 7.04 13.57 7.91
N ILE A 77 7.88 14.59 7.74
CA ILE A 77 8.18 15.57 8.78
C ILE A 77 7.00 16.53 8.95
N GLU A 78 6.39 16.97 7.84
CA GLU A 78 5.28 17.93 7.84
C GLU A 78 3.94 17.29 8.23
N ASN A 79 3.73 16.03 7.85
CA ASN A 79 2.51 15.26 8.08
C ASN A 79 2.83 13.94 8.80
N PRO A 80 3.32 13.99 10.06
CA PRO A 80 3.67 12.79 10.79
C PRO A 80 2.44 11.92 11.05
N LEU A 81 2.61 10.61 10.86
CA LEU A 81 1.56 9.64 11.15
C LEU A 81 1.27 9.60 12.66
N SER A 82 0.00 9.55 13.02
CA SER A 82 -0.42 9.20 14.38
C SER A 82 -0.02 7.77 14.74
N GLU A 83 0.06 7.44 16.03
CA GLU A 83 0.34 6.07 16.50
C GLU A 83 -0.60 5.04 15.87
N ARG A 84 -1.87 5.42 15.73
CA ARG A 84 -2.91 4.59 15.12
C ARG A 84 -2.65 4.33 13.64
N GLU A 85 -2.15 5.32 12.93
CA GLU A 85 -1.78 5.23 11.51
C GLU A 85 -0.51 4.41 11.32
N ILE A 86 0.49 4.59 12.19
CA ILE A 86 1.70 3.74 12.21
C ILE A 86 1.30 2.27 12.39
N ALA A 87 0.40 1.98 13.32
CA ALA A 87 -0.12 0.62 13.51
C ALA A 87 -0.83 0.05 12.26
N ASP A 88 -1.51 0.90 11.48
CA ASP A 88 -2.10 0.46 10.19
C ASP A 88 -1.02 0.12 9.16
N GLU A 89 0.04 0.94 9.04
CA GLU A 89 1.13 0.64 8.09
C GLU A 89 1.85 -0.66 8.46
N VAL A 90 2.10 -0.88 9.76
CA VAL A 90 2.68 -2.14 10.24
C VAL A 90 1.77 -3.33 9.93
N ALA A 91 0.46 -3.19 10.12
CA ALA A 91 -0.49 -4.24 9.78
C ALA A 91 -0.54 -4.49 8.26
N ALA A 92 -0.54 -3.44 7.44
CA ALA A 92 -0.50 -3.55 5.98
C ALA A 92 0.76 -4.28 5.50
N LEU A 93 1.94 -3.94 6.05
CA LEU A 93 3.21 -4.60 5.72
C LEU A 93 3.21 -6.09 6.11
N ARG A 94 2.65 -6.44 7.27
CA ARG A 94 2.46 -7.84 7.69
C ARG A 94 1.58 -8.60 6.70
N ILE A 95 0.46 -8.02 6.30
CA ILE A 95 -0.45 -8.61 5.32
C ILE A 95 0.22 -8.77 3.95
N ALA A 96 0.95 -7.74 3.47
CA ALA A 96 1.72 -7.82 2.23
C ALA A 96 2.72 -8.98 2.26
N THR A 97 3.45 -9.11 3.38
CA THR A 97 4.40 -10.21 3.60
C THR A 97 3.72 -11.58 3.56
N MET A 98 2.62 -11.75 4.30
CA MET A 98 1.87 -13.01 4.32
C MET A 98 1.28 -13.36 2.95
N SER A 99 0.88 -12.35 2.17
CA SER A 99 0.26 -12.56 0.86
C SER A 99 1.17 -13.29 -0.14
N ALA A 100 2.49 -13.23 0.06
CA ALA A 100 3.47 -13.94 -0.77
C ALA A 100 3.34 -15.47 -0.67
N THR A 101 2.89 -15.99 0.48
CA THR A 101 2.73 -17.44 0.72
C THR A 101 1.29 -17.88 0.92
N GLU A 102 0.34 -16.94 1.04
CA GLU A 102 -1.08 -17.20 1.28
C GLU A 102 -1.95 -16.78 0.08
N PRO A 103 -2.29 -17.70 -0.86
CA PRO A 103 -3.00 -17.35 -2.10
C PRO A 103 -4.37 -16.69 -1.89
N ALA A 104 -5.10 -17.08 -0.84
CA ALA A 104 -6.39 -16.48 -0.52
C ALA A 104 -6.24 -15.01 -0.12
N LEU A 105 -5.19 -14.68 0.65
CA LEU A 105 -4.87 -13.32 1.06
C LEU A 105 -4.30 -12.50 -0.12
N ARG A 106 -3.53 -13.13 -1.01
CA ARG A 106 -3.01 -12.53 -2.25
C ARG A 106 -4.11 -11.93 -3.11
N THR A 107 -5.28 -12.58 -3.16
CA THR A 107 -6.44 -12.09 -3.92
C THR A 107 -6.93 -10.75 -3.39
N SER A 108 -7.20 -10.66 -2.09
CA SER A 108 -7.61 -9.40 -1.43
C SER A 108 -6.55 -8.30 -1.59
N TYR A 109 -5.26 -8.66 -1.46
CA TYR A 109 -4.15 -7.72 -1.62
C TYR A 109 -4.09 -7.14 -3.05
N LEU A 110 -4.19 -7.98 -4.09
CA LEU A 110 -4.20 -7.53 -5.48
C LEU A 110 -5.43 -6.68 -5.83
N MET A 111 -6.60 -6.99 -5.25
CA MET A 111 -7.80 -6.19 -5.48
C MET A 111 -7.64 -4.75 -4.98
N VAL A 112 -7.01 -4.56 -3.81
CA VAL A 112 -6.72 -3.22 -3.29
C VAL A 112 -5.71 -2.48 -4.17
N HIS A 113 -4.69 -3.19 -4.69
CA HIS A 113 -3.73 -2.58 -5.61
C HIS A 113 -4.36 -2.20 -6.96
N ASP A 114 -5.31 -2.97 -7.51
CA ASP A 114 -6.07 -2.58 -8.72
C ASP A 114 -6.87 -1.29 -8.47
N GLU A 115 -7.52 -1.16 -7.31
CA GLU A 115 -8.24 0.06 -6.94
C GLU A 115 -7.30 1.26 -6.74
N MET A 116 -6.15 1.02 -6.11
CA MET A 116 -5.09 2.02 -5.95
C MET A 116 -4.61 2.52 -7.32
N GLU A 117 -4.30 1.61 -8.25
CA GLU A 117 -3.86 1.96 -9.63
C GLU A 117 -4.85 2.91 -10.31
N ARG A 118 -6.15 2.57 -10.31
CA ARG A 118 -7.20 3.39 -10.93
C ARG A 118 -7.29 4.78 -10.32
N THR A 119 -7.16 4.86 -8.99
CA THR A 119 -7.21 6.13 -8.26
C THR A 119 -5.96 6.98 -8.50
N PHE A 120 -4.84 6.33 -8.85
CA PHE A 120 -3.56 6.98 -9.06
C PHE A 120 -3.40 7.61 -10.46
N VAL A 121 -4.15 7.12 -11.46
CA VAL A 121 -4.13 7.67 -12.83
C VAL A 121 -4.24 9.20 -12.89
N PRO A 122 -5.27 9.86 -12.30
CA PRO A 122 -5.38 11.32 -12.36
C PRO A 122 -4.23 12.05 -11.65
N VAL A 123 -3.63 11.45 -10.62
CA VAL A 123 -2.46 12.04 -9.93
C VAL A 123 -1.26 12.05 -10.87
N ILE A 124 -1.01 10.92 -11.55
CA ILE A 124 0.07 10.79 -12.52
C ILE A 124 -0.17 11.65 -13.76
N ALA A 125 -1.40 11.70 -14.28
CA ALA A 125 -1.77 12.53 -15.42
C ALA A 125 -1.44 14.01 -15.14
N ARG A 126 -1.90 14.55 -14.00
CA ARG A 126 -1.55 15.91 -13.56
C ARG A 126 -0.05 16.11 -13.44
N ARG A 127 0.69 15.16 -12.85
CA ARG A 127 2.15 15.25 -12.68
C ARG A 127 2.89 15.32 -14.02
N LEU A 128 2.38 14.66 -15.04
CA LEU A 128 2.99 14.61 -16.37
C LEU A 128 2.43 15.66 -17.34
N GLY A 129 1.44 16.45 -16.92
CA GLY A 129 0.75 17.41 -17.80
C GLY A 129 -0.06 16.73 -18.92
N LEU A 130 -0.60 15.54 -18.65
CA LEU A 130 -1.36 14.72 -19.58
C LEU A 130 -2.86 14.69 -19.23
N PRO A 131 -3.74 14.38 -20.19
CA PRO A 131 -5.14 14.05 -19.93
C PRO A 131 -5.29 12.81 -19.03
N ASP A 132 -6.38 12.75 -18.24
CA ASP A 132 -6.66 11.63 -17.33
C ASP A 132 -6.89 10.29 -18.05
N ASP A 133 -7.28 10.31 -19.32
CA ASP A 133 -7.49 9.11 -20.16
C ASP A 133 -6.26 8.74 -21.01
N ASP A 134 -5.15 9.47 -20.87
CA ASP A 134 -3.92 9.21 -21.62
C ASP A 134 -3.32 7.83 -21.27
N LEU A 135 -2.97 7.06 -22.30
CA LEU A 135 -2.40 5.72 -22.13
C LEU A 135 -1.10 5.74 -21.34
N THR A 136 -0.29 6.79 -21.48
CA THR A 136 0.97 6.96 -20.75
C THR A 136 0.72 7.16 -19.26
N ALA A 137 -0.29 7.98 -18.89
CA ALA A 137 -0.65 8.17 -17.49
C ALA A 137 -1.12 6.86 -16.85
N ARG A 138 -1.94 6.08 -17.57
CA ARG A 138 -2.39 4.74 -17.14
C ARG A 138 -1.23 3.76 -17.00
N LEU A 139 -0.32 3.72 -17.97
CA LEU A 139 0.85 2.85 -17.93
C LEU A 139 1.78 3.21 -16.76
N CYS A 140 2.03 4.50 -16.54
CA CYS A 140 2.83 4.97 -15.43
C CYS A 140 2.17 4.67 -14.08
N ALA A 141 0.84 4.82 -13.94
CA ALA A 141 0.13 4.44 -12.72
C ALA A 141 0.27 2.94 -12.42
N ALA A 142 0.07 2.08 -13.42
CA ALA A 142 0.27 0.63 -13.28
C ALA A 142 1.71 0.27 -12.89
N ALA A 143 2.69 0.90 -13.55
CA ALA A 143 4.11 0.70 -13.26
C ALA A 143 4.49 1.13 -11.84
N VAL A 144 3.97 2.26 -11.37
CA VAL A 144 4.20 2.75 -10.01
C VAL A 144 3.55 1.82 -8.98
N THR A 145 2.27 1.46 -9.16
CA THR A 145 1.60 0.52 -8.25
C THR A 145 2.32 -0.82 -8.19
N ALA A 146 2.84 -1.32 -9.31
CA ALA A 146 3.67 -2.53 -9.34
C ALA A 146 4.99 -2.35 -8.60
N ALA A 147 5.68 -1.20 -8.78
CA ALA A 147 6.91 -0.88 -8.06
C ALA A 147 6.69 -0.84 -6.54
N PHE A 148 5.64 -0.17 -6.08
CA PHE A 148 5.24 -0.16 -4.66
C PHE A 148 5.03 -1.57 -4.13
N ARG A 149 4.18 -2.33 -4.80
CA ARG A 149 3.87 -3.70 -4.38
C ARG A 149 5.13 -4.57 -4.27
N VAL A 150 6.03 -4.49 -5.24
CA VAL A 150 7.29 -5.25 -5.22
C VAL A 150 8.19 -4.81 -4.07
N VAL A 151 8.29 -3.50 -3.79
CA VAL A 151 9.09 -2.99 -2.68
C VAL A 151 8.47 -3.36 -1.33
N ASP A 152 7.16 -3.26 -1.15
CA ASP A 152 6.46 -3.69 0.07
C ASP A 152 6.65 -5.18 0.34
N GLU A 153 6.55 -6.02 -0.70
CA GLU A 153 6.79 -7.46 -0.64
C GLU A 153 8.26 -7.75 -0.22
N ASP A 154 9.25 -7.04 -0.78
CA ASP A 154 10.67 -7.22 -0.43
C ASP A 154 11.02 -6.70 0.96
N VAL A 155 10.62 -5.47 1.29
CA VAL A 155 10.83 -4.85 2.61
C VAL A 155 10.15 -5.69 3.68
N GLY A 156 8.93 -6.16 3.41
CA GLY A 156 8.19 -7.05 4.28
C GLY A 156 8.95 -8.35 4.55
N ARG A 157 9.41 -9.04 3.50
CA ARG A 157 10.26 -10.23 3.63
C ARG A 157 11.50 -9.96 4.47
N ARG A 158 12.28 -8.93 4.14
CA ARG A 158 13.54 -8.61 4.82
C ARG A 158 13.34 -8.26 6.29
N ALA A 159 12.40 -7.37 6.60
CA ALA A 159 12.16 -6.90 7.95
C ALA A 159 11.47 -7.96 8.82
N ILE A 160 10.52 -8.70 8.26
CA ILE A 160 9.63 -9.58 9.04
C ILE A 160 10.11 -11.04 9.04
N VAL A 161 10.51 -11.57 7.88
CA VAL A 161 10.96 -12.97 7.75
C VAL A 161 12.43 -13.07 8.12
N ASP A 162 13.26 -12.24 7.48
CA ASP A 162 14.73 -12.32 7.62
C ASP A 162 15.25 -11.56 8.86
N LYS A 163 14.38 -10.79 9.53
CA LYS A 163 14.68 -9.97 10.72
C LYS A 163 15.80 -8.96 10.49
N GLU A 164 15.98 -8.53 9.25
CA GLU A 164 16.91 -7.46 8.90
C GLU A 164 16.39 -6.12 9.41
N LYS A 165 17.31 -5.24 9.82
CA LYS A 165 16.96 -3.83 10.05
C LYS A 165 16.89 -3.14 8.70
N VAL A 166 15.67 -2.91 8.23
CA VAL A 166 15.42 -2.00 7.10
C VAL A 166 15.08 -0.64 7.67
N THR A 167 15.95 0.34 7.42
CA THR A 167 15.68 1.72 7.83
C THR A 167 14.63 2.33 6.92
N GLN A 168 13.98 3.37 7.41
CA GLN A 168 13.00 4.08 6.62
C GLN A 168 13.61 4.76 5.39
N GLU A 169 14.79 5.37 5.55
CA GLU A 169 15.51 6.01 4.45
C GLU A 169 15.82 5.01 3.33
N GLU A 170 16.24 3.79 3.67
CA GLU A 170 16.45 2.71 2.69
C GLU A 170 15.16 2.31 1.97
N ALA A 171 14.04 2.16 2.70
CA ALA A 171 12.76 1.82 2.09
C ALA A 171 12.29 2.91 1.11
N LEU A 172 12.41 4.19 1.48
CA LEU A 172 12.09 5.33 0.62
C LEU A 172 12.98 5.37 -0.63
N ALA A 173 14.29 5.13 -0.47
CA ALA A 173 15.22 5.08 -1.58
C ALA A 173 14.94 3.92 -2.55
N LEU A 174 14.49 2.76 -2.04
CA LEU A 174 14.05 1.63 -2.87
C LEU A 174 12.80 1.98 -3.68
N ILE A 175 11.82 2.63 -3.06
CA ILE A 175 10.59 3.09 -3.73
C ILE A 175 10.92 4.07 -4.87
N ASP A 176 11.70 5.12 -4.60
CA ASP A 176 12.08 6.13 -5.60
C ASP A 176 12.82 5.49 -6.78
N ARG A 177 13.78 4.61 -6.50
CA ARG A 177 14.52 3.86 -7.52
C ARG A 177 13.58 2.99 -8.36
N ALA A 178 12.75 2.18 -7.72
CA ALA A 178 11.86 1.26 -8.42
C ALA A 178 10.88 2.00 -9.33
N ILE A 179 10.35 3.14 -8.89
CA ILE A 179 9.45 3.99 -9.68
C ILE A 179 10.19 4.63 -10.86
N ARG A 180 11.39 5.16 -10.62
CA ARG A 180 12.20 5.77 -11.67
C ARG A 180 12.54 4.75 -12.76
N ASP A 181 12.95 3.56 -12.36
CA ASP A 181 13.30 2.46 -13.28
C ASP A 181 12.04 1.98 -14.05
N ALA A 182 10.93 1.73 -13.35
CA ALA A 182 9.70 1.21 -13.94
C ALA A 182 9.03 2.20 -14.92
N THR A 183 9.29 3.50 -14.78
CA THR A 183 8.68 4.55 -15.61
C THR A 183 9.65 5.12 -16.65
N ASN A 184 10.85 4.55 -16.76
CA ASN A 184 11.94 5.02 -17.61
C ASN A 184 12.24 6.51 -17.36
N GLY A 185 12.34 6.89 -16.09
CA GLY A 185 12.67 8.24 -15.63
C GLY A 185 11.55 9.27 -15.73
N ARG A 186 10.34 8.89 -16.17
CA ARG A 186 9.20 9.82 -16.26
C ARG A 186 8.70 10.27 -14.90
N LEU A 187 8.87 9.44 -13.88
CA LEU A 187 8.52 9.74 -12.49
C LEU A 187 9.75 9.54 -11.59
N GLY A 188 9.77 10.26 -10.46
CA GLY A 188 10.84 10.19 -9.45
C GLY A 188 11.90 11.30 -9.55
N GLY A 189 11.74 12.31 -10.41
CA GLY A 189 12.61 13.50 -10.46
C GLY A 189 11.80 14.80 -10.53
N PRO A 190 12.45 15.97 -10.38
CA PRO A 190 11.81 17.25 -10.62
C PRO A 190 11.24 17.29 -12.04
N VAL A 191 10.04 17.85 -12.20
CA VAL A 191 9.51 18.12 -13.54
C VAL A 191 10.36 19.24 -14.14
N THR A 192 11.09 18.96 -15.22
CA THR A 192 11.71 20.02 -16.01
C THR A 192 10.59 20.85 -16.64
N VAL A 193 10.26 21.98 -16.01
CA VAL A 193 9.37 22.98 -16.60
C VAL A 193 10.06 23.48 -17.88
N LYS A 194 9.43 23.22 -19.03
CA LYS A 194 9.81 23.82 -20.31
C LYS A 194 9.21 25.21 -20.43
#